data_AF-A0A954MF99-F1
#
_entry.id   AF-A0A954MF99-F1
#
_cell.length_a   1.000
_cell.length_b   1.000
_cell.length_c   1.000
_cell.angle_alpha   90.00
_cell.angle_beta   90.00
_cell.angle_gamma   90.00
#
_symmetry.space_group_name_H-M   'P 1'
#
loop_
_entity.id
_entity.type
_entity.pdbx_description
1 polymer ?
#
loop_
_entity_poly.entity_id
_entity_poly.type
_entity_poly.pdbx_seq_one_letter_code
_entity_poly.pdbx_strand_id
1 'polypeptide(L)'
;MPPVYPSQKTSRTPVPVPQTFPTGTVIGSDRLELSLMYSDVAKPTRKARPLGVRGCEIYVAVAETAPTNPEDYRFVAFSTRTPELIKFKSDDGGKTANILIRWVNTKGEPGPWSQPIMATIPAV
;
A
#
# COMPACT_ATOMS: atom_id res chain seq x y z
N MET A 1 44.85 -17.32 27.48
CA MET A 1 44.42 -16.63 26.24
C MET A 1 43.55 -17.58 25.44
N PRO A 2 42.28 -17.25 25.11
CA PRO A 2 41.49 -18.05 24.17
C PRO A 2 41.80 -17.67 22.71
N PRO A 3 41.63 -18.60 21.75
CA PRO A 3 41.93 -18.39 20.33
C PRO A 3 40.83 -17.56 19.64
N VAL A 4 41.24 -16.64 18.77
CA VAL A 4 40.35 -15.80 17.96
C VAL A 4 39.99 -16.53 16.67
N TYR A 5 38.71 -16.82 16.46
CA TYR A 5 38.22 -17.35 15.18
C TYR A 5 38.01 -16.20 14.18
N PRO A 6 38.51 -16.30 12.94
CA PRO A 6 38.21 -15.32 11.91
C PRO A 6 36.75 -15.46 11.48
N SER A 7 35.93 -14.47 11.82
CA SER A 7 34.53 -14.39 11.40
C SER A 7 34.46 -14.02 9.93
N GLN A 8 34.11 -14.97 9.07
CA GLN A 8 33.76 -14.70 7.67
C GLN A 8 32.47 -13.86 7.63
N LYS A 9 32.60 -12.55 7.39
CA LYS A 9 31.45 -11.68 7.12
C LYS A 9 30.95 -11.93 5.69
N THR A 10 30.01 -12.84 5.52
CA THR A 10 29.18 -12.89 4.31
C THR A 10 28.36 -11.59 4.23
N SER A 11 28.87 -10.62 3.47
CA SER A 11 28.15 -9.38 3.19
C SER A 11 26.94 -9.70 2.31
N ARG A 12 25.77 -9.87 2.95
CA ARG A 12 24.49 -9.89 2.26
C ARG A 12 24.26 -8.49 1.70
N THR A 13 24.29 -8.33 0.38
CA THR A 13 23.96 -7.05 -0.28
C THR A 13 22.62 -6.53 0.26
N PRO A 14 22.57 -5.33 0.88
CA PRO A 14 21.32 -4.81 1.42
C PRO A 14 20.33 -4.57 0.28
N VAL A 15 19.15 -5.18 0.36
CA VAL A 15 18.02 -4.80 -0.50
C VAL A 15 17.70 -3.33 -0.18
N PRO A 16 17.80 -2.40 -1.15
CA PRO A 16 17.53 -0.99 -0.91
C PRO A 16 16.04 -0.77 -0.61
N VAL A 17 15.72 0.27 0.17
CA VAL A 17 14.35 0.72 0.38
C VAL A 17 13.66 0.98 -0.96
N PRO A 18 12.36 0.67 -1.11
CA PRO A 18 11.63 0.97 -2.34
C PRO A 18 11.65 2.48 -2.56
N GLN A 19 12.29 2.94 -3.64
CA GLN A 19 12.28 4.36 -4.04
C GLN A 19 11.07 4.72 -4.91
N THR A 20 10.27 3.73 -5.30
CA THR A 20 9.01 3.92 -6.03
C THR A 20 7.83 3.91 -5.05
N PHE A 21 6.76 4.60 -5.43
CA PHE A 21 5.47 4.54 -4.76
C PHE A 21 4.46 3.77 -5.62
N PRO A 22 3.44 3.14 -5.02
CA PRO A 22 2.36 2.55 -5.78
C PRO A 22 1.46 3.66 -6.33
N THR A 23 1.02 3.52 -7.58
CA THR A 23 -0.09 4.30 -8.12
C THR A 23 -1.31 3.39 -8.20
N GLY A 24 -2.43 3.85 -7.65
CA GLY A 24 -3.67 3.08 -7.61
C GLY A 24 -4.83 3.79 -8.30
N THR A 25 -5.75 2.98 -8.82
CA THR A 25 -7.05 3.40 -9.33
C THR A 25 -8.10 2.58 -8.59
N VAL A 26 -9.14 3.27 -8.14
CA VAL A 26 -10.21 2.66 -7.35
C VAL A 26 -11.48 2.66 -8.20
N ILE A 27 -12.15 1.52 -8.24
CA ILE A 27 -13.40 1.35 -8.98
C ILE A 27 -14.47 0.91 -7.97
N GLY A 28 -15.58 1.65 -7.90
CA GLY A 28 -16.76 1.21 -7.18
C GLY A 28 -17.34 -0.01 -7.89
N SER A 29 -17.18 -1.19 -7.27
CA SER A 29 -17.50 -2.46 -7.92
C SER A 29 -18.92 -2.91 -7.61
N ASP A 30 -19.31 -2.83 -6.34
CA ASP A 30 -20.62 -3.21 -5.82
C ASP A 30 -20.96 -2.32 -4.62
N ARG A 31 -22.14 -2.51 -4.02
CA ARG A 31 -22.62 -1.66 -2.93
C ARG A 31 -21.68 -1.74 -1.72
N LEU A 32 -21.17 -0.59 -1.28
CA LEU A 32 -20.17 -0.45 -0.20
C LEU A 32 -18.84 -1.17 -0.48
N GLU A 33 -18.53 -1.47 -1.75
CA GLU A 33 -17.29 -2.14 -2.15
C GLU A 33 -16.48 -1.30 -3.13
N LEU A 34 -15.23 -1.05 -2.77
CA LEU A 34 -14.25 -0.41 -3.65
C LEU A 34 -13.17 -1.42 -4.03
N SER A 35 -13.01 -1.65 -5.33
CA SER A 35 -11.93 -2.44 -5.90
C SER A 35 -10.74 -1.54 -6.18
N LEU A 36 -9.69 -1.67 -5.37
CA LEU A 36 -8.42 -0.97 -5.53
C LEU A 36 -7.50 -1.77 -6.45
N MET A 37 -7.29 -1.25 -7.66
CA MET A 37 -6.21 -1.68 -8.55
C MET A 37 -4.98 -0.83 -8.26
N TYR A 38 -3.82 -1.43 -8.13
CA TYR A 38 -2.58 -0.68 -7.92
C TYR A 38 -1.43 -1.31 -8.70
N SER A 39 -0.52 -0.46 -9.17
CA SER A 39 0.64 -0.84 -9.98
C SER A 39 1.85 -0.02 -9.54
N ASP A 40 3.05 -0.49 -9.91
CA ASP A 40 4.27 0.27 -9.67
C ASP A 40 4.33 1.49 -10.61
N VAL A 41 4.65 2.67 -10.07
CA VAL A 41 4.72 3.91 -10.85
C VAL A 41 5.77 3.85 -11.98
N ALA A 42 6.86 3.10 -11.80
CA ALA A 42 7.89 2.96 -12.83
C ALA A 42 7.47 1.99 -13.95
N LYS A 43 6.43 1.18 -13.73
CA LYS A 43 5.94 0.19 -14.70
C LYS A 43 4.41 0.05 -14.62
N PRO A 44 3.64 1.08 -15.04
CA PRO A 44 2.18 1.09 -14.90
C PRO A 44 1.48 0.00 -15.72
N THR A 45 2.10 -0.48 -16.81
CA THR A 45 1.58 -1.56 -17.67
C THR A 45 1.86 -2.96 -17.13
N ARG A 46 2.71 -3.10 -16.11
CA ARG A 46 3.08 -4.39 -15.52
C ARG A 46 2.42 -4.52 -14.16
N LYS A 47 1.52 -5.51 -14.02
CA LYS A 47 0.98 -5.96 -12.71
C LYS A 47 2.05 -6.54 -11.76
N ALA A 48 3.32 -6.47 -12.15
CA ALA A 48 4.44 -7.04 -11.42
C ALA A 48 4.96 -6.01 -10.42
N ARG A 49 4.99 -6.40 -9.14
CA ARG A 49 5.62 -5.64 -8.07
C ARG A 49 7.13 -5.48 -8.36
N PRO A 50 7.75 -4.35 -7.95
CA PRO A 50 9.19 -4.19 -8.06
C PRO A 50 9.92 -5.25 -7.22
N LEU A 51 11.10 -5.66 -7.70
CA LEU A 51 11.89 -6.71 -7.05
C LEU A 51 12.27 -6.26 -5.63
N GLY A 52 11.94 -7.06 -4.61
CA GLY A 52 12.24 -6.74 -3.21
C GLY A 52 11.07 -6.13 -2.42
N VAL A 53 9.92 -5.89 -3.05
CA VAL A 53 8.68 -5.51 -2.36
C VAL A 53 7.87 -6.74 -1.93
N ARG A 54 7.54 -6.83 -0.64
CA ARG A 54 6.72 -7.89 -0.06
C ARG A 54 5.25 -7.71 -0.41
N GLY A 55 4.77 -6.48 -0.36
CA GLY A 55 3.37 -6.14 -0.60
C GLY A 55 3.10 -4.65 -0.41
N CYS A 56 1.83 -4.30 -0.48
CA CYS A 56 1.32 -2.95 -0.32
C CYS A 56 0.47 -2.87 0.95
N GLU A 57 0.74 -1.91 1.80
CA GLU A 57 -0.20 -1.56 2.86
C GLU A 57 -1.23 -0.59 2.31
N ILE A 58 -2.48 -0.81 2.69
CA ILE A 58 -3.65 -0.05 2.27
C ILE A 58 -4.28 0.56 3.49
N TYR A 59 -4.36 1.88 3.47
CA TYR A 59 -4.92 2.71 4.51
C TYR A 59 -6.10 3.51 3.95
N VAL A 60 -7.14 3.71 4.76
CA VAL A 60 -8.36 4.36 4.33
C VAL A 60 -8.84 5.35 5.40
N ALA A 61 -9.21 6.54 4.97
CA ALA A 61 -9.88 7.56 5.76
C ALA A 61 -11.17 7.98 5.04
N VAL A 62 -12.31 7.85 5.71
CA VAL A 62 -13.59 8.31 5.16
C VAL A 62 -13.78 9.77 5.56
N ALA A 63 -13.47 10.68 4.63
CA ALA A 63 -13.50 12.13 4.85
C ALA A 63 -13.70 12.84 3.51
N GLU A 64 -14.34 14.02 3.53
CA GLU A 64 -14.55 14.82 2.31
C GLU A 64 -13.21 15.30 1.72
N THR A 65 -12.27 15.66 2.60
CA THR A 65 -10.91 16.07 2.25
C THR A 65 -9.91 15.02 2.72
N ALA A 66 -8.96 14.67 1.86
CA ALA A 66 -7.87 13.76 2.21
C ALA A 66 -7.07 14.32 3.40
N PRO A 67 -6.93 13.56 4.51
CA PRO A 67 -6.08 13.97 5.61
C PRO A 67 -4.63 14.15 5.16
N THR A 68 -3.96 15.18 5.68
CA THR A 68 -2.54 15.46 5.39
C THR A 68 -1.62 14.48 6.11
N ASN A 69 -1.99 14.02 7.30
CA ASN A 69 -1.17 13.08 8.07
C ASN A 69 -1.59 11.64 7.78
N PRO A 70 -0.64 10.73 7.53
CA PRO A 70 -0.92 9.30 7.35
C PRO A 70 -1.55 8.64 8.59
N GLU A 71 -1.30 9.18 9.78
CA GLU A 71 -1.85 8.66 11.06
C GLU A 71 -3.37 8.80 11.17
N ASP A 72 -3.96 9.74 10.42
CA ASP A 72 -5.42 9.93 10.34
C ASP A 72 -6.09 8.85 9.46
N TYR A 73 -5.30 8.03 8.76
CA TYR A 73 -5.81 6.91 7.98
C TYR A 73 -5.79 5.62 8.80
N ARG A 74 -6.88 4.87 8.70
CA ARG A 74 -6.99 3.54 9.31
C ARG A 74 -6.34 2.50 8.40
N PHE A 75 -5.51 1.64 8.98
CA PHE A 75 -5.03 0.45 8.27
C PHE A 75 -6.21 -0.48 7.94
N VAL A 76 -6.30 -0.90 6.68
CA VAL A 76 -7.35 -1.79 6.20
C VAL A 76 -6.79 -3.18 5.88
N ALA A 77 -5.75 -3.24 5.05
CA ALA A 77 -5.21 -4.51 4.57
C ALA A 77 -3.75 -4.38 4.14
N PHE A 78 -3.04 -5.51 4.25
CA PHE A 78 -1.75 -5.70 3.60
C PHE A 78 -1.96 -6.60 2.38
N SER A 79 -2.00 -6.01 1.19
CA SER A 79 -2.28 -6.74 -0.03
C SER A 79 -1.03 -7.04 -0.84
N THR A 80 -0.94 -8.28 -1.31
CA THR A 80 0.16 -8.78 -2.14
C THR A 80 -0.26 -8.96 -3.60
N ARG A 81 -1.54 -8.73 -3.93
CA ARG A 81 -2.13 -9.00 -5.24
C ARG A 81 -3.20 -7.95 -5.55
N THR A 82 -3.47 -7.77 -6.84
CA THR A 82 -4.37 -6.72 -7.34
C THR A 82 -5.43 -7.38 -8.22
N PRO A 83 -6.70 -6.92 -8.20
CA PRO A 83 -7.26 -5.88 -7.33
C PRO A 83 -7.45 -6.36 -5.87
N GLU A 84 -7.39 -5.42 -4.93
CA GLU A 84 -7.82 -5.61 -3.54
C GLU A 84 -9.23 -5.06 -3.35
N LEU A 85 -10.10 -5.82 -2.68
CA LEU A 85 -11.47 -5.38 -2.41
C LEU A 85 -11.57 -4.79 -0.99
N ILE A 86 -11.95 -3.52 -0.91
CA ILE A 86 -12.15 -2.78 0.33
C ILE A 86 -13.64 -2.72 0.60
N LYS A 87 -14.07 -3.33 1.72
CA LYS A 87 -15.46 -3.29 2.18
C LYS A 87 -15.66 -2.15 3.17
N PHE A 88 -16.73 -1.40 2.97
CA PHE A 88 -17.15 -0.30 3.83
C PHE A 88 -18.39 -0.68 4.64
N LYS A 89 -18.63 0.04 5.75
CA LYS A 89 -19.88 -0.14 6.50
C LYS A 89 -21.00 0.63 5.81
N SER A 90 -22.23 0.24 6.07
CA SER A 90 -23.41 0.89 5.48
C SER A 90 -23.51 2.38 5.82
N ASP A 91 -22.98 2.80 6.98
CA ASP A 91 -22.90 4.21 7.38
C ASP A 91 -21.95 5.05 6.50
N ASP A 92 -20.98 4.40 5.85
CA ASP A 92 -20.00 5.07 4.99
C ASP A 92 -20.50 5.24 3.54
N GLY A 93 -21.66 4.68 3.21
CA GLY A 93 -22.26 4.81 1.88
C GLY A 93 -22.50 6.28 1.50
N GLY A 94 -22.03 6.68 0.32
CA GLY A 94 -22.15 8.04 -0.20
C GLY A 94 -21.08 9.01 0.30
N LYS A 95 -20.20 8.58 1.22
CA LYS A 95 -19.05 9.37 1.67
C LYS A 95 -17.85 9.18 0.74
N THR A 96 -16.89 10.09 0.81
CA THR A 96 -15.61 10.00 0.11
C THR A 96 -14.62 9.17 0.93
N ALA A 97 -14.12 8.08 0.35
CA ALA A 97 -12.99 7.33 0.85
C ALA A 97 -11.70 7.89 0.26
N ASN A 98 -10.80 8.32 1.13
CA ASN A 98 -9.41 8.63 0.79
C ASN A 98 -8.57 7.40 1.09
N ILE A 99 -7.95 6.85 0.06
CA ILE A 99 -7.14 5.64 0.13
C ILE A 99 -5.68 6.03 -0.02
N LEU A 100 -4.87 5.70 0.97
CA LEU A 100 -3.44 5.92 0.99
C LEU A 100 -2.71 4.59 0.93
N ILE A 101 -1.74 4.46 0.04
CA ILE A 101 -1.01 3.20 -0.17
C ILE A 101 0.49 3.41 -0.10
N ARG A 102 1.21 2.40 0.39
CA ARG A 102 2.68 2.37 0.37
C ARG A 102 3.20 0.97 0.15
N TRP A 103 4.36 0.87 -0.50
CA TRP A 103 5.07 -0.40 -0.61
C TRP A 103 5.78 -0.74 0.68
N VAL A 104 5.87 -2.03 0.99
CA VAL A 104 6.69 -2.55 2.10
C VAL A 104 7.65 -3.57 1.53
N ASN A 105 8.94 -3.44 1.87
CA ASN A 105 9.96 -4.37 1.38
C ASN A 105 9.88 -5.76 2.08
N THR A 106 10.69 -6.72 1.61
CA THR A 106 10.78 -8.06 2.22
C THR A 106 11.27 -8.07 3.67
N LYS A 107 11.91 -6.99 4.13
CA LYS A 107 12.34 -6.80 5.52
C LYS A 107 11.28 -6.12 6.40
N GLY A 108 10.15 -5.70 5.84
CA GLY A 108 9.12 -4.98 6.57
C GLY A 108 9.35 -3.47 6.65
N GLU A 109 10.30 -2.92 5.91
CA GLU A 109 10.57 -1.48 5.86
C GLU A 109 9.57 -0.81 4.90
N PRO A 110 8.78 0.17 5.39
CA PRO A 110 7.84 0.91 4.56
C PRO A 110 8.58 1.87 3.63
N GLY A 111 8.13 1.94 2.38
CA GLY A 111 8.54 2.94 1.40
C GLY A 111 7.74 4.25 1.54
N PRO A 112 7.95 5.20 0.61
CA PRO A 112 7.20 6.45 0.59
C PRO A 112 5.70 6.21 0.34
N TRP A 113 4.87 7.09 0.90
CA TRP A 113 3.44 7.12 0.66
C TRP A 113 3.12 7.55 -0.78
N SER A 114 2.06 6.99 -1.35
CA SER A 114 1.46 7.48 -2.60
C SER A 114 0.73 8.80 -2.38
N GLN A 115 0.30 9.42 -3.48
CA GLN A 115 -0.76 10.43 -3.40
C GLN A 115 -2.07 9.78 -2.89
N PRO A 116 -2.90 10.51 -2.12
CA PRO A 116 -4.19 10.00 -1.67
C PRO A 116 -5.12 9.80 -2.88
N ILE A 117 -5.74 8.64 -2.95
CA ILE A 117 -6.69 8.29 -4.00
C ILE A 117 -8.09 8.50 -3.45
N MET A 118 -8.82 9.45 -4.03
CA MET A 118 -10.18 9.76 -3.64
C MET A 118 -11.17 8.91 -4.43
N ALA A 119 -12.11 8.28 -3.74
CA ALA A 119 -13.19 7.53 -4.38
C ALA A 119 -14.48 7.65 -3.57
N THR A 120 -15.60 7.87 -4.24
CA THR A 120 -16.91 7.88 -3.59
C THR A 120 -17.38 6.45 -3.33
N ILE A 121 -17.82 6.18 -2.11
CA ILE A 121 -18.32 4.86 -1.73
C ILE A 121 -19.75 4.71 -2.29
N PRO A 122 -20.04 3.69 -3.12
CA PRO A 122 -21.37 3.45 -3.65
C PRO A 122 -22.34 3.09 -2.52
N ALA A 123 -23.42 3.86 -2.35
CA ALA A 123 -24.40 3.70 -1.27
C ALA A 123 -25.56 2.75 -1.63
N VAL A 124 -25.78 2.48 -2.92
CA VAL A 124 -26.97 1.83 -3.48
C VAL A 124 -26.59 0.74 -4.47
#